data_AF-A0A2D5RVA0-F1
#
_entry.id   AF-A0A2D5RVA0-F1
#
_cell.length_a   1.000
_cell.length_b   1.000
_cell.length_c   1.000
_cell.angle_alpha   90.00
_cell.angle_beta   90.00
_cell.angle_gamma   90.00
#
_symmetry.space_group_name_H-M   'P 1'
#
loop_
_entity.id
_entity.type
_entity.pdbx_description
1 polymer ?
#
loop_
_entity_poly.entity_id
_entity_poly.type
_entity_poly.pdbx_seq_one_letter_code
_entity_poly.pdbx_strand_id
1 'polypeptide(L)'
;MKYISQGSQCQQRFELLLSRTDIRSDNIKAALKDHLVTGLADSVASAINGVSQSNFNRAFNAMNDVAETVEKIKELDWARVKSVN
;
A
#
# COMPACT_ATOMS: atom_id res chain seq x y z
N MET A 1 0.46 7.51 9.92
CA MET A 1 1.78 6.85 10.14
C MET A 1 2.10 6.04 8.89
N LYS A 2 3.37 5.76 8.53
CA LYS A 2 3.68 4.92 7.34
C LYS A 2 3.71 3.45 7.75
N TYR A 3 2.74 2.66 7.28
CA TYR A 3 2.62 1.22 7.53
C TYR A 3 3.18 0.37 6.39
N ILE A 4 3.29 0.96 5.20
CA ILE A 4 3.89 0.33 4.03
C ILE A 4 5.00 1.23 3.49
N SER A 5 6.08 0.61 3.05
CA SER A 5 7.28 1.27 2.52
C SER A 5 7.65 0.73 1.14
N GLN A 6 8.61 1.38 0.49
CA GLN A 6 9.17 0.98 -0.80
C GLN A 6 9.56 -0.50 -0.80
N GLY A 7 9.06 -1.26 -1.79
CA GLY A 7 9.38 -2.68 -1.96
C GLY A 7 8.94 -3.61 -0.83
N SER A 8 8.09 -3.13 0.10
CA SER A 8 7.69 -3.91 1.28
C SER A 8 6.55 -4.90 1.03
N GLN A 9 5.87 -4.81 -0.11
CA GLN A 9 4.68 -5.61 -0.40
C GLN A 9 4.96 -6.67 -1.47
N CYS A 10 4.42 -7.88 -1.29
CA CYS A 10 4.29 -8.83 -2.40
C CYS A 10 3.09 -8.47 -3.28
N GLN A 11 3.07 -8.98 -4.52
CA GLN A 11 1.99 -8.72 -5.48
C GLN A 11 0.60 -9.02 -4.91
N GLN A 12 0.42 -10.18 -4.28
CA GLN A 12 -0.87 -10.61 -3.73
C GLN A 12 -1.35 -9.68 -2.61
N ARG A 13 -0.46 -9.30 -1.70
CA ARG A 13 -0.81 -8.39 -0.59
C ARG A 13 -1.11 -6.99 -1.10
N PHE A 14 -0.36 -6.50 -2.09
CA PHE A 14 -0.65 -5.23 -2.76
C PHE A 14 -2.05 -5.22 -3.36
N GLU A 15 -2.43 -6.26 -4.09
CA GLU A 15 -3.77 -6.37 -4.71
C GLU A 15 -4.89 -6.38 -3.67
N LEU A 16 -4.71 -7.10 -2.57
CA LEU A 16 -5.68 -7.11 -1.47
C LEU A 16 -5.84 -5.73 -0.83
N LEU A 17 -4.75 -5.03 -0.55
CA LEU A 17 -4.80 -3.66 -0.03
C LEU A 17 -5.49 -2.73 -1.03
N LEU A 18 -5.10 -2.78 -2.30
CA LEU A 18 -5.67 -1.97 -3.37
C LEU A 18 -7.18 -2.20 -3.52
N SER A 19 -7.64 -3.44 -3.39
CA SER A 19 -9.07 -3.80 -3.49
C SER A 19 -9.97 -3.14 -2.43
N ARG A 20 -9.37 -2.63 -1.34
CA ARG A 20 -10.06 -1.92 -0.26
C ARG A 20 -10.02 -0.40 -0.40
N THR A 21 -9.39 0.10 -1.46
CA THR A 21 -9.36 1.53 -1.78
C THR A 21 -10.31 1.85 -2.94
N ASP A 22 -10.62 3.14 -3.10
CA ASP A 22 -11.35 3.65 -4.28
C ASP A 22 -10.43 4.07 -5.44
N ILE A 23 -9.18 3.60 -5.46
CA ILE A 23 -8.22 3.94 -6.51
C ILE A 23 -8.60 3.23 -7.81
N ARG A 24 -9.14 3.98 -8.79
CA ARG A 24 -9.58 3.43 -10.08
C ARG A 24 -8.60 3.67 -11.24
N SER A 25 -7.79 4.72 -11.20
CA SER A 25 -6.86 5.07 -12.28
C SER A 25 -5.75 4.03 -12.45
N ASP A 26 -5.61 3.49 -13.67
CA ASP A 26 -4.61 2.46 -13.95
C ASP A 26 -3.17 2.98 -13.83
N ASN A 27 -2.91 4.22 -14.25
CA ASN A 27 -1.59 4.86 -14.08
C ASN A 27 -1.21 4.99 -12.59
N ILE A 28 -2.17 5.34 -11.73
CA ILE A 28 -1.93 5.42 -10.28
C ILE A 28 -1.67 4.02 -9.70
N LYS A 29 -2.45 3.01 -10.10
CA LYS A 29 -2.23 1.62 -9.66
C LYS A 29 -0.84 1.13 -10.07
N ALA A 30 -0.42 1.41 -11.29
CA ALA A 30 0.89 1.04 -11.82
C ALA A 30 2.02 1.75 -11.03
N ALA A 31 1.91 3.06 -10.82
CA ALA A 31 2.88 3.81 -10.01
C ALA A 31 2.99 3.27 -8.57
N LEU A 32 1.87 2.95 -7.93
CA LEU A 32 1.87 2.36 -6.59
C LEU A 32 2.50 0.96 -6.58
N LYS A 33 2.22 0.14 -7.59
CA LYS A 33 2.82 -1.19 -7.73
C LYS A 33 4.34 -1.09 -7.91
N ASP A 34 4.80 -0.19 -8.77
CA ASP A 34 6.23 0.03 -9.01
C ASP A 34 6.96 0.48 -7.73
N HIS A 35 6.33 1.33 -6.93
CA HIS A 35 6.91 1.74 -5.66
C HIS A 35 6.86 0.66 -4.58
N LEU A 36 5.69 0.05 -4.36
CA LEU A 36 5.42 -0.83 -3.21
C LEU A 36 5.84 -2.28 -3.42
N VAL A 37 5.84 -2.76 -4.66
CA VAL A 37 6.18 -4.15 -5.03
C VAL A 37 7.53 -4.21 -5.70
N THR A 38 7.74 -3.45 -6.78
CA THR A 38 9.04 -3.45 -7.50
C THR A 38 10.14 -2.76 -6.71
N GLY A 39 9.77 -1.78 -5.86
CA GLY A 39 10.72 -1.07 -5.01
C GLY A 39 11.40 0.10 -5.69
N LEU A 40 10.76 0.76 -6.67
CA LEU A 40 11.25 2.02 -7.22
C LEU A 40 11.04 3.17 -6.22
N ALA A 41 11.86 4.22 -6.30
CA ALA A 41 11.59 5.46 -5.57
C ALA A 41 10.23 6.05 -6.02
N ASP A 42 9.51 6.70 -5.12
CA ASP A 42 8.17 7.25 -5.39
C ASP A 42 8.16 8.26 -6.55
N SER A 43 9.16 9.13 -6.62
CA SER A 43 9.36 10.10 -7.70
C SER A 43 9.58 9.43 -9.05
N VAL A 44 10.38 8.37 -9.07
CA VAL A 44 10.65 7.58 -10.29
C VAL A 44 9.41 6.84 -10.74
N ALA A 45 8.75 6.11 -9.83
CA ALA A 45 7.52 5.37 -10.11
C ALA A 45 6.40 6.29 -10.62
N SER A 46 6.27 7.47 -10.04
CA SER A 46 5.30 8.48 -10.48
C SER A 46 5.62 9.00 -11.88
N ALA A 47 6.89 9.37 -12.13
CA ALA A 47 7.33 9.94 -13.40
C ALA A 47 7.14 8.97 -14.58
N ILE A 48 7.55 7.71 -14.45
CA ILE A 48 7.45 6.71 -15.54
C ILE A 48 6.00 6.37 -15.89
N ASN A 49 5.08 6.51 -14.93
CA ASN A 49 3.65 6.24 -15.12
C ASN A 49 2.84 7.51 -15.45
N GLY A 50 3.49 8.66 -15.63
CA GLY A 50 2.82 9.92 -15.95
C GLY A 50 1.88 10.42 -14.83
N VAL A 51 2.20 10.12 -13.57
CA VAL A 51 1.43 10.53 -12.39
C VAL A 51 2.15 11.70 -11.70
N SER A 52 1.41 12.74 -11.33
CA SER A 52 1.98 13.82 -10.53
C SER A 52 2.30 13.33 -9.11
N GLN A 53 3.36 13.85 -8.50
CA GLN A 53 3.75 13.47 -7.14
C GLN A 53 2.62 13.70 -6.12
N SER A 54 1.80 14.73 -6.30
CA SER A 54 0.65 15.00 -5.44
C SER A 54 -0.42 13.92 -5.53
N ASN A 55 -0.76 13.48 -6.76
CA ASN A 55 -1.73 12.40 -6.97
C ASN A 55 -1.20 11.07 -6.44
N PHE A 56 0.10 10.79 -6.65
CA PHE A 56 0.77 9.63 -6.06
C PHE A 56 0.68 9.66 -4.53
N ASN A 57 1.07 10.77 -3.90
CA ASN A 57 1.06 10.90 -2.45
C ASN A 57 -0.35 10.71 -1.87
N ARG A 58 -1.39 11.25 -2.51
CA ARG A 58 -2.78 11.04 -2.10
C ARG A 58 -3.16 9.56 -2.15
N ALA A 59 -2.82 8.87 -3.23
CA ALA A 59 -3.13 7.45 -3.39
C ALA A 59 -2.30 6.57 -2.43
N PHE A 60 -1.03 6.91 -2.23
CA PHE A 60 -0.14 6.23 -1.28
C PHE A 60 -0.62 6.38 0.16
N ASN A 61 -1.15 7.54 0.54
CA ASN A 61 -1.75 7.74 1.86
C ASN A 61 -3.00 6.87 2.03
N ALA A 62 -3.90 6.82 1.03
CA ALA A 62 -5.06 5.93 1.09
C ALA A 62 -4.69 4.44 1.23
N MET A 63 -3.62 4.00 0.56
CA MET A 63 -3.07 2.65 0.76
C MET A 63 -2.52 2.44 2.18
N ASN A 64 -1.88 3.46 2.77
CA ASN A 64 -1.40 3.40 4.16
C ASN A 64 -2.55 3.34 5.17
N ASP A 65 -3.66 4.04 4.95
CA ASP A 65 -4.83 4.02 5.85
C ASP A 65 -5.47 2.61 5.89
N VAL A 66 -5.55 1.94 4.74
CA VAL A 66 -5.98 0.54 4.67
C VAL A 66 -4.98 -0.37 5.39
N ALA A 67 -3.68 -0.17 5.17
CA ALA A 67 -2.64 -0.97 5.82
C ALA A 67 -2.66 -0.81 7.34
N GLU A 68 -2.88 0.41 7.85
CA GLU A 68 -3.06 0.68 9.28
C GLU A 68 -4.20 -0.16 9.87
N THR A 69 -5.33 -0.20 9.19
CA THR A 69 -6.49 -1.00 9.61
C THR A 69 -6.15 -2.49 9.66
N VAL A 70 -5.44 -2.99 8.64
CA VAL A 70 -5.00 -4.38 8.58
C VAL A 70 -4.03 -4.73 9.71
N GLU A 71 -3.05 -3.87 10.01
CA GLU A 71 -2.12 -4.12 11.11
C GLU A 71 -2.81 -4.12 12.48
N LYS A 72 -3.76 -3.20 12.73
CA LYS A 72 -4.59 -3.22 13.95
C LYS A 72 -5.39 -4.51 14.10
N ILE A 73 -5.98 -5.01 13.01
CA ILE A 73 -6.70 -6.29 13.03
C ILE A 73 -5.75 -7.44 13.40
N LYS A 74 -4.57 -7.49 12.78
CA LYS A 74 -3.56 -8.52 13.09
C LYS A 74 -3.10 -8.47 14.55
N GLU A 75 -2.95 -7.29 15.12
CA GLU A 75 -2.61 -7.13 16.54
C GLU A 75 -3.67 -7.79 17.44
N LEU A 76 -4.96 -7.59 17.14
CA LEU A 76 -6.07 -8.23 17.85
C LEU A 76 -6.06 -9.76 17.66
N ASP A 77 -5.89 -10.22 16.43
CA ASP A 77 -5.85 -11.66 16.11
C ASP A 77 -4.67 -12.35 16.80
N TRP A 78 -3.50 -11.70 16.81
CA TRP A 78 -2.30 -12.21 17.45
C TRP A 78 -2.44 -12.25 18.97
N ALA A 79 -3.03 -11.22 19.58
CA ALA A 79 -3.33 -11.21 21.01
C ALA A 79 -4.27 -12.37 21.39
N ARG A 80 -5.29 -12.64 20.57
CA ARG A 80 -6.20 -13.78 20.76
C ARG A 80 -5.46 -15.12 20.66
N VAL A 81 -4.62 -15.32 19.65
CA VAL A 81 -3.83 -16.57 19.51
C VAL A 81 -2.94 -16.80 20.74
N LYS A 82 -2.28 -15.75 21.24
CA LYS A 82 -1.44 -15.84 22.45
C LYS A 82 -2.22 -16.14 23.73
N SER A 83 -3.48 -15.71 23.81
CA SER A 83 -4.31 -15.96 25.01
C SER A 83 -4.85 -17.39 25.11
N VAL A 84 -4.82 -18.15 24.00
CA VAL A 84 -5.33 -19.52 23.90
C VAL A 84 -4.21 -20.56 24.05
N ASN A 85 -2.95 -20.13 23.94
CA ASN A 85 -1.74 -20.94 24.17
C ASN A 85 -1.17 -20.69 25.57
#